data_AF-A0AA51CDD7-F1
#
_entry.id   AF-A0AA51CDD7-F1
#
_cell.length_a   1.000
_cell.length_b   1.000
_cell.length_c   1.000
_cell.angle_alpha   90.00
_cell.angle_beta   90.00
_cell.angle_gamma   90.00
#
_symmetry.space_group_name_H-M   'P 1'
#
loop_
_entity.id
_entity.type
_entity.pdbx_description
1 polymer ?
#
loop_
_entity_poly.entity_id
_entity_poly.type
_entity_poly.pdbx_seq_one_letter_code
_entity_poly.pdbx_strand_id
1 'polypeptide(L)'
;MERLTERNERGFAYLKNVKPNEQDVESPYPNTLRCILDCFEQLAKYEDKGLTPDEIKQLQTENASLRARLDKAVELPCKVGDTVYMVFDGLIKVLIVESIHCWKSGKWRISAHTDKTNKYWAGYEIDPKGFGIKFFLAEAEAQAKLDEMKGGAS
;
A
#
# COMPACT_ATOMS: atom_id res chain seq x y z
N MET A 1 -8.05 -26.44 -12.10
CA MET A 1 -9.18 -27.18 -11.51
C MET A 1 -10.26 -27.29 -12.57
N GLU A 2 -10.81 -28.49 -12.79
CA GLU A 2 -11.97 -28.62 -13.69
C GLU A 2 -13.20 -28.01 -13.01
N ARG A 3 -13.94 -27.19 -13.76
CA ARG A 3 -15.15 -26.51 -13.29
C ARG A 3 -16.28 -27.52 -13.11
N LEU A 4 -16.92 -27.50 -11.94
CA LEU A 4 -18.06 -28.34 -11.55
C LEU A 4 -19.41 -27.67 -11.81
N THR A 5 -19.45 -26.37 -12.11
CA THR A 5 -20.71 -25.66 -12.41
C THR A 5 -20.77 -25.09 -13.82
N GLU A 6 -21.98 -24.92 -14.34
CA GLU A 6 -22.28 -24.09 -15.52
C GLU A 6 -23.49 -23.20 -15.23
N ARG A 7 -23.77 -22.22 -16.09
CA ARG A 7 -24.93 -21.32 -15.97
C ARG A 7 -25.92 -21.58 -17.10
N ASN A 8 -27.21 -21.62 -16.76
CA ASN A 8 -28.27 -21.75 -17.77
C ASN A 8 -28.60 -20.40 -18.42
N GLU A 9 -29.52 -20.40 -19.39
CA GLU A 9 -29.96 -19.18 -20.11
C GLU A 9 -30.54 -18.09 -19.18
N ARG A 10 -31.00 -18.48 -17.99
CA ARG A 10 -31.54 -17.57 -16.96
C ARG A 10 -30.47 -17.10 -15.97
N GLY A 11 -29.22 -17.53 -16.13
CA GLY A 11 -28.07 -17.16 -15.29
C GLY A 11 -27.87 -17.99 -14.03
N PHE A 12 -28.73 -18.99 -13.76
CA PHE A 12 -28.62 -19.84 -12.56
C PHE A 12 -27.54 -20.92 -12.73
N ALA A 13 -26.77 -21.12 -11.67
CA ALA A 13 -25.75 -22.16 -11.57
C ALA A 13 -26.37 -23.56 -11.42
N TYR A 14 -25.81 -24.53 -12.15
CA TYR A 14 -26.14 -25.95 -12.04
C TYR A 14 -24.87 -26.80 -12.11
N LEU A 15 -24.94 -28.07 -11.69
CA LEU A 15 -23.78 -28.97 -11.69
C LEU A 15 -23.49 -29.52 -13.08
N LYS A 16 -22.25 -29.36 -13.54
CA LYS A 16 -21.76 -29.96 -14.77
C LYS A 16 -21.72 -31.49 -14.63
N ASN A 17 -21.95 -32.21 -15.73
CA ASN A 17 -21.94 -33.68 -15.80
C ASN A 17 -23.06 -34.40 -15.03
N VAL A 18 -24.12 -33.69 -14.63
CA VAL A 18 -25.35 -34.27 -14.09
C VAL A 18 -26.44 -34.23 -15.17
N LYS A 19 -27.17 -35.34 -15.36
CA LYS A 19 -28.21 -35.42 -16.41
C LYS A 19 -29.34 -34.43 -16.13
N PRO A 20 -30.02 -33.88 -17.15
CA PRO A 20 -31.11 -32.92 -16.95
C PRO A 20 -32.18 -33.37 -15.95
N ASN A 21 -32.58 -34.65 -15.99
CA ASN A 21 -33.58 -35.23 -15.09
C ASN A 21 -33.06 -35.55 -13.68
N GLU A 22 -31.77 -35.33 -13.41
CA GLU A 22 -31.10 -35.49 -12.11
C GLU A 22 -30.69 -34.13 -11.52
N GLN A 23 -30.96 -33.01 -12.23
CA GLN A 23 -30.70 -31.63 -11.76
C GLN A 23 -31.84 -31.08 -10.91
N ASP A 24 -33.06 -31.57 -11.14
CA ASP A 24 -34.26 -31.07 -10.45
C ASP A 24 -34.26 -31.55 -9.00
N VAL A 25 -34.12 -30.59 -8.08
CA VAL A 25 -34.18 -30.84 -6.65
C VAL A 25 -35.60 -30.54 -6.17
N GLU A 26 -36.39 -31.59 -5.93
CA GLU A 26 -37.68 -31.46 -5.27
C GLU A 26 -37.49 -31.62 -3.75
N SER A 27 -38.01 -30.66 -2.99
CA SER A 27 -38.02 -30.73 -1.53
C SER A 27 -39.34 -30.16 -1.01
N PRO A 28 -40.05 -30.88 -0.12
CA PRO A 28 -41.23 -30.33 0.56
C PRO A 28 -40.85 -29.20 1.53
N TYR A 29 -39.56 -29.04 1.81
CA TYR A 29 -39.00 -27.99 2.65
C TYR A 29 -38.34 -26.90 1.79
N PRO A 30 -38.96 -25.70 1.68
CA PRO A 30 -38.46 -24.64 0.81
C PRO A 30 -37.10 -24.10 1.25
N ASN A 31 -36.79 -24.13 2.56
CA ASN A 31 -35.49 -23.73 3.08
C ASN A 31 -34.38 -24.68 2.61
N THR A 32 -34.63 -25.99 2.61
CA THR A 32 -33.65 -26.99 2.13
C THR A 32 -33.35 -26.80 0.66
N LEU A 33 -34.40 -26.60 -0.16
CA LEU A 33 -34.25 -26.31 -1.58
C LEU A 33 -33.40 -25.06 -1.81
N ARG A 34 -33.70 -23.97 -1.09
CA ARG A 34 -32.94 -22.73 -1.19
C ARG A 34 -31.47 -22.93 -0.82
N CYS A 35 -31.18 -23.62 0.28
CA CYS A 35 -29.80 -23.90 0.69
C CYS A 35 -29.02 -24.68 -0.38
N ILE A 36 -29.64 -25.66 -1.04
CA ILE A 36 -28.99 -26.46 -2.09
C ILE A 36 -28.66 -25.57 -3.31
N LEU A 37 -29.62 -24.77 -3.77
CA LEU A 37 -29.41 -23.85 -4.89
C LEU A 37 -28.35 -22.79 -4.55
N ASP A 38 -28.37 -22.25 -3.33
CA ASP A 38 -27.37 -21.30 -2.85
C ASP A 38 -25.96 -21.92 -2.85
N CYS A 39 -25.82 -23.21 -2.53
CA CYS A 39 -24.54 -23.91 -2.61
C CYS A 39 -24.00 -23.95 -4.05
N PHE A 40 -24.84 -24.21 -5.05
CA PHE A 40 -24.42 -24.21 -6.46
C PHE A 40 -23.99 -22.82 -6.91
N GLU A 41 -24.73 -21.78 -6.53
CA GLU A 41 -24.36 -20.40 -6.82
C GLU A 41 -23.05 -19.98 -6.14
N GLN A 42 -22.85 -20.39 -4.88
CA GLN A 42 -21.58 -20.11 -4.21
C GLN A 42 -20.42 -20.84 -4.87
N LEU A 43 -20.58 -22.12 -5.22
CA LEU A 43 -19.55 -22.87 -5.93
C LEU A 43 -19.21 -22.22 -7.28
N ALA A 44 -20.21 -21.84 -8.06
CA ALA A 44 -20.01 -21.12 -9.32
C ALA A 44 -19.25 -19.80 -9.11
N LYS A 45 -19.61 -19.03 -8.07
CA LYS A 45 -18.87 -17.80 -7.71
C LYS A 45 -17.43 -18.05 -7.30
N TYR A 46 -17.12 -19.19 -6.66
CA TYR A 46 -15.74 -19.57 -6.37
C TYR A 46 -14.98 -19.93 -7.64
N GLU A 47 -15.59 -20.70 -8.54
CA GLU A 47 -15.00 -21.09 -9.82
C GLU A 47 -14.82 -19.91 -10.78
N ASP A 48 -15.76 -18.95 -10.77
CA ASP A 48 -15.70 -17.70 -11.53
C ASP A 48 -14.47 -16.85 -11.16
N LYS A 49 -13.87 -17.05 -9.97
CA LYS A 49 -12.61 -16.40 -9.60
C LYS A 49 -11.40 -16.94 -10.37
N GLY A 50 -11.52 -18.12 -10.98
CA GLY A 50 -10.43 -18.76 -11.74
C GLY A 50 -9.26 -19.22 -10.87
N LEU A 51 -9.40 -19.22 -9.55
CA LEU A 51 -8.37 -19.60 -8.60
C LEU A 51 -8.72 -20.93 -7.93
N THR A 52 -7.71 -21.78 -7.79
CA THR A 52 -7.80 -23.00 -7.00
C THR A 52 -7.84 -22.69 -5.49
N PRO A 53 -8.39 -23.61 -4.66
CA PRO A 53 -8.34 -23.45 -3.21
C PRO A 53 -6.92 -23.26 -2.65
N ASP A 54 -5.92 -23.93 -3.25
CA ASP A 54 -4.52 -23.81 -2.84
C ASP A 54 -3.93 -22.43 -3.18
N GLU A 55 -4.22 -21.89 -4.36
CA GLU A 55 -3.82 -20.52 -4.73
C GLU A 55 -4.46 -19.48 -3.81
N ILE A 56 -5.74 -19.64 -3.46
CA ILE A 56 -6.42 -18.76 -2.49
C ILE A 56 -5.71 -18.82 -1.14
N LYS A 57 -5.37 -20.02 -0.67
CA LYS A 57 -4.66 -20.20 0.61
C LYS A 57 -3.26 -19.58 0.59
N GLN A 58 -2.53 -19.73 -0.52
CA GLN A 58 -1.23 -19.08 -0.72
C GLN A 58 -1.36 -17.55 -0.70
N LEU A 59 -2.30 -16.98 -1.45
CA LEU A 59 -2.56 -15.54 -1.49
C LEU A 59 -2.97 -14.99 -0.12
N GLN A 60 -3.75 -15.74 0.66
CA GLN A 60 -4.11 -15.34 2.02
C GLN A 60 -2.88 -15.35 2.95
N THR A 61 -2.02 -16.36 2.83
CA THR A 61 -0.78 -16.46 3.61
C THR A 61 0.19 -15.33 3.26
N GLU A 62 0.35 -15.04 1.97
CA GLU A 62 1.16 -13.93 1.48
C GLU A 62 0.60 -12.58 1.95
N ASN A 63 -0.70 -12.36 1.81
CA ASN A 63 -1.35 -11.13 2.30
C ASN A 63 -1.16 -10.94 3.81
N ALA A 64 -1.29 -12.00 4.61
CA ALA A 64 -1.05 -11.92 6.05
C ALA A 64 0.40 -11.54 6.36
N SER A 65 1.37 -12.13 5.64
CA SER A 65 2.79 -11.80 5.75
C SER A 65 3.08 -10.35 5.36
N LEU A 66 2.50 -9.87 4.25
CA LEU A 66 2.66 -8.50 3.78
C LEU A 66 2.08 -7.49 4.76
N ARG A 67 0.89 -7.75 5.33
CA ARG A 67 0.29 -6.90 6.37
C ARG A 67 1.19 -6.82 7.61
N ALA A 68 1.68 -7.96 8.09
CA ALA A 68 2.60 -7.99 9.24
C ALA A 68 3.93 -7.26 8.99
N ARG A 69 4.40 -7.21 7.73
CA ARG A 69 5.55 -6.40 7.34
C ARG A 69 5.22 -4.92 7.27
N LEU A 70 4.06 -4.57 6.72
CA LEU A 70 3.60 -3.19 6.59
C LEU A 70 3.38 -2.54 7.95
N ASP A 71 2.82 -3.26 8.92
CA ASP A 71 2.64 -2.79 10.30
C ASP A 71 3.97 -2.41 11.00
N LYS A 72 5.10 -2.92 10.49
CA LYS A 72 6.45 -2.61 10.98
C LYS A 72 7.20 -1.62 10.08
N ALA A 73 6.66 -1.29 8.92
CA ALA A 73 7.28 -0.36 7.99
C ALA A 73 7.14 1.08 8.51
N VAL A 74 8.09 1.94 8.15
CA VAL A 74 8.04 3.37 8.42
C VAL A 74 7.99 4.08 7.08
N GLU A 75 7.04 5.00 6.94
CA GLU A 75 6.99 5.91 5.81
C GLU A 75 7.99 7.04 6.04
N LEU A 76 8.94 7.18 5.13
CA LEU A 76 9.96 8.21 5.18
C LEU A 76 9.51 9.40 4.31
N PRO A 77 9.76 10.64 4.74
CA PRO A 77 9.32 11.83 4.04
C PRO A 77 10.09 12.11 2.74
N CYS A 78 11.16 11.35 2.46
CA CYS A 78 11.99 11.49 1.27
C CYS A 78 12.75 10.18 0.98
N LYS A 79 13.38 10.09 -0.19
CA LYS A 79 14.29 9.00 -0.59
C LYS A 79 15.71 9.52 -0.83
N VAL A 80 16.66 8.58 -0.88
CA VAL A 80 18.04 8.89 -1.29
C VAL A 80 18.05 9.46 -2.70
N GLY A 81 18.80 10.54 -2.90
CA GLY A 81 18.87 11.31 -4.14
C GLY A 81 17.85 12.43 -4.26
N ASP A 82 16.86 12.53 -3.35
CA ASP A 82 15.94 13.65 -3.36
C ASP A 82 16.66 14.97 -3.04
N THR A 83 16.14 16.04 -3.64
CA THR A 83 16.49 17.42 -3.27
C THR A 83 15.60 17.87 -2.11
N VAL A 84 16.22 18.32 -1.03
CA VAL A 84 15.57 18.88 0.16
C VAL A 84 15.97 20.34 0.31
N TYR A 85 14.98 21.21 0.48
CA TYR A 85 15.16 22.63 0.73
C TYR A 85 15.09 22.90 2.23
N MET A 86 16.18 23.37 2.81
CA MET A 86 16.27 23.73 4.23
C MET A 86 16.12 25.24 4.40
N VAL A 87 15.12 25.66 5.16
CA VAL A 87 14.97 27.06 5.59
C VAL A 87 15.75 27.26 6.88
N PHE A 88 16.79 28.09 6.85
CA PHE A 88 17.63 28.38 8.00
C PHE A 88 18.18 29.81 7.94
N ASP A 89 18.05 30.54 9.05
CA ASP A 89 18.61 31.89 9.23
C ASP A 89 18.29 32.87 8.08
N GLY A 90 17.02 32.93 7.68
CA GLY A 90 16.56 33.84 6.62
C GLY A 90 16.95 33.44 5.20
N LEU A 91 17.56 32.26 5.02
CA LEU A 91 18.03 31.74 3.74
C LEU A 91 17.45 30.33 3.47
N ILE A 92 17.42 29.96 2.19
CA ILE A 92 17.12 28.59 1.75
C ILE A 92 18.43 27.95 1.29
N LYS A 93 18.72 26.76 1.83
CA LYS A 93 19.81 25.90 1.37
C LYS A 93 19.23 24.72 0.63
N VAL A 94 19.81 24.40 -0.53
CA VAL A 94 19.49 23.22 -1.31
C VAL A 94 20.40 22.08 -0.86
N LEU A 95 19.81 20.93 -0.53
CA LEU A 95 20.50 19.74 -0.06
C LEU A 95 20.10 18.53 -0.90
N ILE A 96 21.00 17.57 -1.10
CA ILE A 96 20.74 16.29 -1.75
C ILE A 96 20.87 15.19 -0.71
N VAL A 97 19.84 14.34 -0.59
CA VAL A 97 19.82 13.22 0.35
C VAL A 97 20.84 12.17 -0.08
N GLU A 98 21.77 11.83 0.80
CA GLU A 98 22.84 10.86 0.55
C GLU A 98 22.53 9.50 1.16
N SER A 99 22.01 9.48 2.39
CA SER A 99 21.73 8.23 3.11
C SER A 99 20.64 8.43 4.15
N ILE A 100 19.96 7.32 4.49
CA ILE A 100 18.94 7.28 5.53
C ILE A 100 19.31 6.16 6.50
N HIS A 101 19.38 6.49 7.77
CA HIS A 101 19.84 5.61 8.84
C HIS A 101 18.74 5.42 9.87
N CYS A 102 18.56 4.17 10.32
CA CYS A 102 17.81 3.86 11.52
C CYS A 102 18.79 3.40 12.60
N TRP A 103 18.90 4.15 13.69
CA TRP A 103 19.76 3.79 14.81
C TRP A 103 19.12 2.67 15.64
N LYS A 104 19.93 1.95 16.44
CA LYS A 104 19.42 0.91 17.37
C LYS A 104 18.35 1.42 18.34
N SER A 105 18.32 2.74 18.59
CA SER A 105 17.30 3.41 19.40
C SER A 105 15.95 3.58 18.70
N GLY A 106 15.82 3.17 17.43
CA GLY A 106 14.63 3.39 16.60
C GLY A 106 14.52 4.82 16.02
N LYS A 107 15.52 5.68 16.27
CA LYS A 107 15.56 7.04 15.71
C LYS A 107 16.06 7.00 14.27
N TRP A 108 15.28 7.60 13.39
CA TRP A 108 15.63 7.78 11.98
C TRP A 108 16.39 9.09 11.78
N ARG A 109 17.44 9.06 10.94
CA ARG A 109 18.25 10.22 10.56
C ARG A 109 18.51 10.18 9.07
N ILE A 110 18.41 11.34 8.43
CA ILE A 110 18.65 11.51 7.00
C ILE A 110 19.91 12.38 6.86
N SER A 111 20.90 11.90 6.13
CA SER A 111 22.12 12.67 5.84
C SER A 111 22.00 13.30 4.47
N ALA A 112 22.25 14.60 4.36
CA ALA A 112 22.15 15.35 3.11
C ALA A 112 23.32 16.33 2.95
N HIS A 113 23.64 16.74 1.72
CA HIS A 113 24.79 17.63 1.41
C HIS A 113 24.41 18.70 0.39
N THR A 114 25.09 19.85 0.35
CA THR A 114 24.75 20.95 -0.57
C THR A 114 25.18 20.68 -2.02
N ASP A 115 26.41 20.18 -2.22
CA ASP A 115 27.02 20.09 -3.56
C ASP A 115 28.40 19.38 -3.57
N LYS A 116 28.89 18.87 -2.43
CA LYS A 116 30.23 18.24 -2.26
C LYS A 116 31.40 19.09 -2.81
N THR A 117 31.22 20.40 -3.02
CA THR A 117 32.27 21.28 -3.56
C THR A 117 33.39 21.55 -2.55
N ASN A 118 33.14 21.28 -1.26
CA ASN A 118 34.12 21.41 -0.19
C ASN A 118 34.87 20.10 0.06
N LYS A 119 36.20 20.18 0.24
CA LYS A 119 37.07 19.03 0.60
C LYS A 119 36.72 18.42 1.96
N TYR A 120 36.07 19.17 2.83
CA TYR A 120 35.54 18.68 4.10
C TYR A 120 34.03 18.46 3.95
N TRP A 121 33.53 17.35 4.51
CA TRP A 121 32.11 17.02 4.45
C TRP A 121 31.27 18.12 5.13
N ALA A 122 30.56 18.91 4.32
CA ALA A 122 29.58 19.91 4.76
C ALA A 122 28.17 19.31 4.68
N GLY A 123 27.96 18.20 5.38
CA GLY A 123 26.68 17.52 5.43
C GLY A 123 25.79 17.99 6.59
N TYR A 124 24.50 17.77 6.44
CA TYR A 124 23.46 18.02 7.43
C TYR A 124 22.83 16.71 7.85
N GLU A 125 22.67 16.53 9.16
CA GLU A 125 21.80 15.49 9.71
C GLU A 125 20.39 16.07 9.91
N ILE A 126 19.42 15.45 9.25
CA ILE A 126 18.03 15.83 9.23
C ILE A 126 17.23 14.85 10.09
N ASP A 127 16.44 15.36 11.03
CA ASP A 127 15.40 14.60 11.72
C ASP A 127 14.15 14.61 10.82
N PRO A 128 13.58 13.44 10.44
CA PRO A 128 12.38 13.36 9.62
C PRO A 128 11.19 14.20 10.15
N LYS A 129 11.13 14.42 11.48
CA LYS A 129 10.09 15.27 12.10
C LYS A 129 10.17 16.75 11.72
N GLY A 130 11.28 17.19 11.12
CA GLY A 130 11.45 18.56 10.65
C GLY A 130 10.85 18.82 9.27
N PHE A 131 10.38 17.79 8.54
CA PHE A 131 9.73 17.98 7.25
C PHE A 131 8.41 18.73 7.39
N GLY A 132 8.15 19.67 6.47
CA GLY A 132 7.03 20.61 6.52
C GLY A 132 7.20 21.77 7.51
N ILE A 133 8.28 21.77 8.31
CA ILE A 133 8.60 22.85 9.27
C ILE A 133 9.87 23.59 8.84
N LYS A 134 10.97 22.84 8.69
CA LYS A 134 12.30 23.35 8.34
C LYS A 134 12.81 22.79 7.01
N PHE A 135 12.34 21.61 6.64
CA PHE A 135 12.77 20.88 5.45
C PHE A 135 11.58 20.66 4.53
N PHE A 136 11.76 20.89 3.24
CA PHE A 136 10.70 20.81 2.25
C PHE A 136 11.20 20.07 1.01
N LEU A 137 10.31 19.37 0.30
CA LEU A 137 10.64 18.70 -0.96
C LEU A 137 10.41 19.58 -2.18
N ALA A 138 9.65 20.67 -2.03
CA ALA A 138 9.44 21.66 -3.07
C ALA A 138 10.05 23.01 -2.67
N GLU A 139 10.73 23.66 -3.60
CA GLU A 139 11.31 24.99 -3.41
C GLU A 139 10.24 26.03 -3.05
N ALA A 140 9.08 25.96 -3.71
CA ALA A 140 7.96 26.87 -3.47
C ALA A 140 7.44 26.80 -2.02
N GLU A 141 7.41 25.61 -1.42
CA GLU A 141 7.00 25.43 -0.03
C GLU A 141 8.04 26.02 0.94
N ALA A 142 9.33 25.83 0.66
CA ALA A 142 10.40 26.44 1.44
C ALA A 142 10.36 27.98 1.34
N GLN A 143 10.08 28.52 0.16
CA GLN A 143 9.96 29.96 -0.07
C GLN A 143 8.77 30.54 0.68
N ALA A 144 7.60 29.90 0.60
CA ALA A 144 6.42 30.30 1.37
C ALA A 144 6.72 30.33 2.88
N LYS A 145 7.44 29.33 3.39
CA LYS A 145 7.84 29.30 4.80
C LYS A 145 8.81 30.43 5.16
N LEU A 146 9.77 30.72 4.29
CA LEU A 146 10.71 31.82 4.49
C LEU A 146 10.00 33.17 4.55
N ASP A 147 9.02 33.39 3.67
CA ASP A 147 8.26 34.63 3.61
C ASP A 147 7.35 34.81 4.84
N GLU A 148 6.73 33.73 5.33
CA GLU A 148 5.99 33.71 6.61
C GLU A 148 6.89 34.17 7.78
N MET A 149 8.12 33.65 7.86
CA MET A 149 9.07 34.01 8.91
C MET A 149 9.53 35.47 8.84
N LYS A 150 9.61 36.04 7.64
CA LYS A 150 9.95 37.47 7.45
C LYS A 150 8.77 38.39 7.76
N GLY A 151 7.55 37.99 7.41
CA GLY A 151 6.32 38.77 7.65
C GLY A 151 5.88 38.82 9.12
N GLY A 152 6.22 37.81 9.93
CA GLY A 152 5.90 37.76 11.36
C GLY A 152 6.84 38.54 12.29
N ALA A 153 7.91 39.14 11.75
CA ALA A 153 8.90 39.92 12.51
C ALA A 153 8.59 41.44 12.54
N SER A 154 7.34 41.84 12.25
CA SER A 154 6.87 43.24 12.25
C SER A 154 6.18 43.62 13.56
#